data_AF-A0A194PS53-F1
#
_entry.id   AF-A0A194PS53-F1
#
_cell.length_a   1.000
_cell.length_b   1.000
_cell.length_c   1.000
_cell.angle_alpha   90.00
_cell.angle_beta   90.00
_cell.angle_gamma   90.00
#
_symmetry.space_group_name_H-M   'P 1'
#
loop_
_entity.id
_entity.type
_entity.pdbx_description
1 polymer ?
#
loop_
_entity_poly.entity_id
_entity_poly.type
_entity_poly.pdbx_seq_one_letter_code
_entity_poly.pdbx_strand_id
1 'polypeptide(L)'
;MKTKLTSVTYLGYTAMDRRFSNSMLPWLLREIRATGVRDKLSLAVEESCLKAYNGNFEPVIIHRLVDILRASQVPGRPEELFYILINEKEGLLQCYLFRANTVLEVSGCYTMT
;
A
#
# COMPACT_ATOMS: atom_id res chain seq x y z
N MET A 1 -20.87 2.70 8.81
CA MET A 1 -19.70 3.61 8.77
C MET A 1 -19.58 4.12 7.34
N LYS A 2 -19.46 5.43 7.08
CA LYS A 2 -19.28 5.92 5.70
C LYS A 2 -17.85 5.59 5.25
N THR A 3 -17.71 4.86 4.16
CA THR A 3 -16.42 4.54 3.55
C THR A 3 -15.72 5.83 3.11
N LYS A 4 -14.54 6.11 3.65
CA LYS A 4 -13.73 7.28 3.28
C LYS A 4 -12.83 6.91 2.10
N LEU A 5 -13.03 7.57 0.96
CA LEU A 5 -12.14 7.49 -0.19
C LEU A 5 -10.97 8.46 0.00
N THR A 6 -9.74 7.95 -0.09
CA THR A 6 -8.51 8.74 0.04
C THR A 6 -7.76 8.73 -1.28
N SER A 7 -7.56 9.92 -1.88
CA SER A 7 -6.82 10.04 -3.14
C SER A 7 -5.32 9.87 -2.88
N VAL A 8 -4.67 8.99 -3.64
CA VAL A 8 -3.24 8.69 -3.53
C VAL A 8 -2.59 8.58 -4.90
N THR A 9 -1.26 8.65 -4.91
CA THR A 9 -0.43 8.24 -6.03
C THR A 9 0.15 6.87 -5.72
N TYR A 10 -0.17 5.87 -6.52
CA TYR A 10 0.43 4.55 -6.45
C TYR A 10 1.84 4.60 -7.06
N LEU A 11 2.82 4.11 -6.31
CA LEU A 11 4.23 4.11 -6.71
C LEU A 11 4.73 2.74 -7.16
N GLY A 12 3.85 1.74 -7.18
CA GLY A 12 4.17 0.37 -7.58
C GLY A 12 4.22 -0.62 -6.41
N TYR A 13 4.66 -1.83 -6.73
CA TYR A 13 4.85 -2.92 -5.80
C TYR A 13 6.00 -3.81 -6.22
N THR A 14 6.46 -4.67 -5.31
CA THR A 14 7.39 -5.74 -5.63
C THR A 14 7.13 -6.96 -4.75
N ALA A 15 7.43 -8.14 -5.26
CA ALA A 15 7.38 -9.39 -4.53
C ALA A 15 8.72 -9.67 -3.83
N MET A 16 8.69 -10.35 -2.70
CA MET A 16 9.87 -10.74 -1.94
C MET A 16 9.66 -12.08 -1.22
N ASP A 17 10.77 -12.73 -0.91
CA ASP A 17 10.79 -13.95 -0.11
C ASP A 17 10.31 -13.69 1.33
N ARG A 18 9.73 -14.72 1.95
CA ARG A 18 9.25 -14.68 3.35
C ARG A 18 10.34 -14.41 4.39
N ARG A 19 11.61 -14.59 4.01
CA ARG A 19 12.79 -14.22 4.81
C ARG A 19 13.07 -12.71 4.82
N PHE A 20 12.09 -11.89 4.42
CA PHE A 20 12.17 -10.45 4.53
C PHE A 20 12.58 -9.99 5.94
N SER A 21 13.56 -9.09 6.02
CA SER A 21 14.01 -8.44 7.24
C SER A 21 13.85 -6.93 7.13
N ASN A 22 13.66 -6.26 8.27
CA ASN A 22 13.50 -4.80 8.31
C ASN A 22 14.71 -4.04 7.72
N SER A 23 15.90 -4.62 7.75
CA SER A 23 17.10 -4.03 7.14
C SER A 23 17.03 -3.94 5.61
N MET A 24 16.19 -4.75 4.96
CA MET A 24 15.97 -4.71 3.51
C MET A 24 14.93 -3.68 3.08
N LEU A 25 14.13 -3.13 4.00
CA LEU A 25 13.05 -2.19 3.68
C LEU A 25 13.52 -0.96 2.89
N PRO A 26 14.65 -0.29 3.23
CA PRO A 26 15.08 0.89 2.46
C PRO A 26 15.41 0.55 1.00
N TRP A 27 16.07 -0.60 0.77
CA TRP A 27 16.39 -1.09 -0.57
C TRP A 27 15.11 -1.44 -1.34
N LEU A 28 14.20 -2.18 -0.72
CA LEU A 28 12.92 -2.57 -1.30
C LEU A 28 12.10 -1.37 -1.79
N LEU A 29 11.94 -0.35 -0.94
CA LEU A 29 11.19 0.86 -1.29
C LEU A 29 11.90 1.67 -2.39
N ARG A 30 13.23 1.60 -2.46
CA ARG A 30 14.00 2.20 -3.56
C ARG A 30 13.73 1.47 -4.87
N GLU A 31 13.71 0.14 -4.88
CA GLU A 31 13.41 -0.65 -6.07
C GLU A 31 12.01 -0.36 -6.61
N ILE A 32 11.00 -0.31 -5.74
CA ILE A 32 9.63 0.06 -6.15
C ILE A 32 9.63 1.43 -6.83
N ARG A 33 10.29 2.43 -6.24
CA ARG A 33 10.38 3.78 -6.84
C ARG A 33 11.16 3.81 -8.15
N ALA A 34 12.14 2.93 -8.34
CA ALA A 34 12.94 2.85 -9.56
C ALA A 34 12.11 2.39 -10.77
N THR A 35 10.96 1.73 -10.56
CA THR A 35 10.04 1.35 -11.64
C THR A 35 9.42 2.55 -12.37
N GLY A 36 9.37 3.73 -11.71
CA GLY A 36 8.80 4.95 -12.29
C GLY A 36 7.26 5.02 -12.31
N VAL A 37 6.56 4.02 -11.76
CA VAL A 37 5.09 3.98 -11.70
C VAL A 37 4.53 5.17 -10.89
N ARG A 38 3.48 5.84 -11.41
CA ARG A 38 2.83 7.00 -10.79
C ARG A 38 1.35 7.10 -11.13
N ASP A 39 0.57 6.07 -10.82
CA ASP A 39 -0.85 6.06 -11.11
C ASP A 39 -1.67 6.78 -10.04
N LYS A 40 -2.70 7.52 -10.44
CA LYS A 40 -3.65 8.13 -9.49
C LYS A 40 -4.74 7.14 -9.15
N LEU A 41 -4.84 6.77 -7.88
CA LEU A 41 -5.84 5.85 -7.37
C LEU A 41 -6.62 6.48 -6.19
N SER A 42 -7.79 5.92 -5.91
CA SER A 42 -8.53 6.21 -4.68
C SER A 42 -8.53 4.96 -3.80
N LEU A 43 -8.08 5.08 -2.55
CA LEU A 43 -8.09 3.98 -1.58
C LEU A 43 -9.35 4.05 -0.72
N ALA A 44 -9.93 2.88 -0.45
CA ALA A 44 -10.99 2.70 0.52
C ALA A 44 -10.78 1.41 1.31
N VAL A 45 -11.24 1.39 2.55
CA VAL A 45 -11.38 0.17 3.33
C VAL A 45 -12.86 -0.13 3.49
N GLU A 46 -13.28 -1.24 2.90
CA GLU A 46 -14.66 -1.71 2.93
C GLU A 46 -14.70 -3.24 2.85
N GLU A 47 -15.72 -3.85 3.48
CA GLU A 47 -15.92 -5.31 3.43
C GLU A 47 -14.67 -6.12 3.83
N SER A 48 -13.95 -5.64 4.85
CA SER A 48 -12.69 -6.25 5.32
C SER A 48 -11.59 -6.32 4.25
N CYS A 49 -11.67 -5.47 3.22
CA CYS A 49 -10.69 -5.34 2.16
C CYS A 49 -10.18 -3.90 2.04
N LEU A 50 -8.89 -3.76 1.75
CA LEU A 50 -8.34 -2.56 1.14
C LEU A 50 -8.61 -2.65 -0.38
N LYS A 51 -9.34 -1.67 -0.91
CA LYS A 51 -9.63 -1.54 -2.34
C LYS A 51 -9.00 -0.27 -2.89
N ALA A 52 -8.34 -0.37 -4.04
CA ALA A 52 -7.87 0.78 -4.80
C ALA A 52 -8.64 0.88 -6.11
N TYR A 53 -9.18 2.06 -6.39
CA TYR A 53 -9.98 2.35 -7.57
C TYR A 53 -9.22 3.24 -8.53
N ASN A 54 -9.35 2.97 -9.83
CA ASN A 54 -8.86 3.85 -10.90
C ASN A 54 -9.79 5.07 -11.07
N GLY A 55 -9.49 5.93 -12.06
CA GLY A 55 -10.29 7.11 -12.37
C GLY A 55 -11.73 6.82 -12.83
N ASN A 56 -12.03 5.59 -13.24
CA ASN A 56 -13.36 5.12 -13.64
C ASN A 56 -14.14 4.50 -12.46
N PHE A 57 -13.61 4.56 -11.24
CA PHE A 57 -14.16 3.88 -10.06
C PHE A 57 -14.21 2.35 -10.17
N GLU A 58 -13.35 1.76 -10.99
CA GLU A 58 -13.19 0.30 -11.07
C GLU A 58 -12.10 -0.15 -10.08
N PRO A 59 -12.33 -1.19 -9.27
CA PRO A 59 -11.33 -1.69 -8.35
C PRO A 59 -10.21 -2.40 -9.12
N VAL A 60 -8.99 -1.87 -9.02
CA VAL A 60 -7.79 -2.42 -9.66
C VAL A 60 -6.88 -3.16 -8.67
N ILE A 61 -7.05 -2.90 -7.37
CA ILE A 61 -6.39 -3.63 -6.30
C ILE A 61 -7.47 -3.99 -5.27
N ILE A 62 -7.51 -5.26 -4.86
CA ILE A 62 -8.41 -5.76 -3.82
C ILE A 62 -7.61 -6.72 -2.94
N HIS A 63 -7.31 -6.31 -1.72
CA HIS A 63 -6.57 -7.11 -0.74
C HIS A 63 -7.34 -7.25 0.55
N ARG A 64 -7.43 -8.45 1.10
CA ARG A 64 -8.06 -8.66 2.40
C ARG A 64 -7.16 -8.09 3.49
N LEU A 65 -7.76 -7.41 4.46
CA LEU A 65 -7.01 -6.82 5.58
C LEU A 65 -6.29 -7.89 6.40
N VAL A 66 -6.88 -9.09 6.53
CA VAL A 66 -6.27 -10.23 7.25
C VAL A 66 -4.97 -10.72 6.64
N ASP A 67 -4.73 -10.44 5.36
CA ASP A 67 -3.51 -10.81 4.66
C ASP A 67 -2.43 -9.70 4.73
N ILE A 68 -2.78 -8.52 5.27
CA ILE A 68 -1.84 -7.41 5.44
C ILE A 68 -1.09 -7.59 6.76
N LEU A 69 0.17 -8.01 6.68
CA LEU A 69 1.02 -8.28 7.84
C LEU A 69 1.53 -7.01 8.52
N ARG A 70 1.68 -5.93 7.73
CA ARG A 70 2.18 -4.64 8.21
C ARG A 70 1.69 -3.53 7.30
N ALA A 71 1.25 -2.43 7.87
CA ALA A 71 1.10 -1.14 7.21
C ALA A 71 1.89 -0.10 8.01
N SER A 72 2.65 0.76 7.34
CA SER A 72 3.45 1.78 8.03
C SER A 72 3.81 2.96 7.14
N GLN A 73 4.21 4.05 7.78
CA GLN A 73 4.73 5.25 7.12
C GLN A 73 6.18 5.02 6.75
N VAL A 74 6.58 5.57 5.61
CA VAL A 74 7.97 5.47 5.19
C VAL A 74 8.82 6.40 6.07
N PRO A 75 9.86 5.89 6.76
CA PRO A 75 10.73 6.73 7.56
C PRO A 75 11.37 7.86 6.72
N GLY A 76 11.27 9.10 7.21
CA GLY A 76 11.76 10.29 6.51
C GLY A 76 10.92 10.75 5.32
N ARG A 77 9.78 10.10 5.03
CA ARG A 77 8.83 10.48 3.97
C ARG A 77 7.40 10.39 4.48
N PRO A 78 6.94 11.39 5.26
CA PRO A 78 5.67 11.31 5.98
C PRO A 78 4.45 11.30 5.05
N GLU A 79 4.59 11.64 3.78
CA GLU A 79 3.52 11.54 2.80
C GLU A 79 3.42 10.16 2.11
N GLU A 80 4.39 9.26 2.35
CA GLU A 80 4.44 7.94 1.76
C GLU A 80 4.06 6.85 2.77
N LEU A 81 3.27 5.88 2.30
CA LEU A 81 2.82 4.73 3.06
C LEU A 81 3.11 3.45 2.29
N PHE A 82 3.46 2.40 3.02
CA PHE A 82 3.60 1.07 2.46
C PHE A 82 2.84 0.06 3.29
N TYR A 83 2.46 -1.04 2.66
CA TYR A 83 2.05 -2.23 3.36
C TYR A 83 2.70 -3.48 2.78
N ILE A 84 2.81 -4.51 3.62
CA ILE A 84 3.31 -5.84 3.26
C ILE A 84 2.15 -6.81 3.37
N LEU A 85 1.85 -7.47 2.26
CA LEU A 85 0.80 -8.47 2.09
C LEU A 85 1.45 -9.86 2.04
N ILE A 86 0.82 -10.86 2.66
CA ILE A 86 1.13 -12.26 2.39
C ILE A 86 0.33 -12.76 1.17
N ASN A 87 1.04 -13.21 0.13
CA ASN A 87 0.42 -13.93 -0.97
C ASN A 87 0.59 -15.43 -0.73
N GLU A 88 -0.39 -16.06 -0.07
CA GLU A 88 -0.33 -17.49 0.25
C GLU A 88 -0.24 -18.38 -0.99
N LYS A 89 -0.86 -17.98 -2.09
CA LYS A 89 -0.87 -18.77 -3.34
C LYS A 89 0.53 -18.91 -3.94
N GLU A 90 1.32 -17.85 -3.87
CA GLU A 90 2.68 -17.82 -4.39
C GLU A 90 3.73 -18.16 -3.33
N GLY A 91 3.35 -18.22 -2.06
CA GLY A 91 4.29 -18.38 -0.95
C GLY A 91 5.21 -17.17 -0.74
N LEU A 92 4.85 -16.01 -1.28
CA LEU A 92 5.65 -14.79 -1.28
C LEU A 92 5.02 -13.69 -0.42
N LEU A 93 5.81 -12.67 -0.12
CA LEU A 93 5.35 -11.40 0.41
C LEU A 93 5.31 -10.37 -0.73
N GLN A 94 4.37 -9.43 -0.67
CA GLN A 94 4.29 -8.33 -1.62
C GLN A 94 4.26 -7.00 -0.87
N CYS A 95 5.09 -6.05 -1.28
CA CYS A 95 5.09 -4.71 -0.70
C CYS A 95 4.56 -3.72 -1.71
N TYR A 96 3.52 -3.00 -1.32
CA TYR A 96 2.90 -1.95 -2.13
C TYR A 96 3.24 -0.59 -1.52
N LEU A 97 3.52 0.39 -2.38
CA LEU A 97 3.91 1.73 -1.97
C LEU A 97 2.97 2.77 -2.58
N PHE A 98 2.52 3.71 -1.75
CA PHE A 98 1.65 4.81 -2.13
C PHE A 98 2.15 6.11 -1.54
N ARG A 99 1.73 7.21 -2.14
CA ARG A 99 1.95 8.58 -1.68
C ARG A 99 0.61 9.30 -1.56
N ALA A 100 0.24 9.75 -0.37
CA ALA A 100 -0.94 10.59 -0.20
C ALA A 100 -0.64 12.05 -0.59
N ASN A 101 -1.67 12.86 -0.74
CA ASN A 101 -1.50 14.28 -1.05
C ASN A 101 -1.04 15.06 0.21
N THR A 102 -1.45 14.59 1.39
CA THR A 102 -1.10 15.20 2.68
C THR A 102 -0.69 14.16 3.72
N VAL A 103 0.12 14.56 4.71
CA VAL A 103 0.52 13.70 5.83
C VAL A 103 -0.69 13.23 6.66
N LEU A 104 -1.72 14.08 6.80
CA LEU A 104 -2.93 13.76 7.55
C LEU A 104 -3.72 12.60 6.92
N GLU A 105 -3.71 12.49 5.60
CA GLU A 105 -4.35 11.38 4.87
C GLU A 105 -3.60 10.07 5.10
N VAL A 106 -2.26 10.12 5.17
CA VAL A 106 -1.43 8.95 5.51
C VAL A 106 -1.78 8.43 6.90
N SER A 107 -1.85 9.32 7.90
CA SER A 107 -2.27 8.97 9.27
C SER A 107 -3.67 8.37 9.32
N GLY A 108 -4.60 8.89 8.52
CA GLY A 108 -5.96 8.37 8.42
C GLY A 108 -6.03 6.95 7.83
N CYS A 109 -5.13 6.59 6.93
CA CYS A 109 -5.06 5.23 6.36
C CYS A 109 -4.56 4.18 7.37
N TYR A 110 -3.71 4.54 8.34
CA TYR A 110 -3.25 3.59 9.38
C TYR A 110 -4.29 3.29 10.44
N THR A 111 -5.12 4.27 10.77
CA THR A 111 -6.16 4.09 11.80
C THR A 111 -7.35 3.24 11.34
N MET A 112 -7.34 2.71 10.11
CA MET A 112 -8.40 1.86 9.55
C MET A 112 -8.08 0.36 9.59
N THR A 113 -6.89 -0.02 10.07
CA THR A 113 -6.48 -1.39 10.43
C THR A 113 -6.43 -1.54 11.94
#